data_AF-A0A178J5D7-F1
#
_entry.id   AF-A0A178J5D7-F1
#
_cell.length_a   1.000
_cell.length_b   1.000
_cell.length_c   1.000
_cell.angle_alpha   90.00
_cell.angle_beta   90.00
_cell.angle_gamma   90.00
#
_symmetry.space_group_name_H-M   'P 1'
#
loop_
_entity.id
_entity.type
_entity.pdbx_description
1 polymer ?
#
loop_
_entity_poly.entity_id
_entity_poly.type
_entity_poly.pdbx_seq_one_letter_code
_entity_poly.pdbx_strand_id
1 'polypeptide(L)'
;MERLVKINRNLIKFAVVGLNHGKKHAESIMKIKGCELIATCTRTQVLGQNRLGNINNYTSYDELIRCEEIDALIISSPHHYTLDIFKKACVNIKYIFLEKPVSNTVKDIEEIKKLADKYNVKVLIGHHRRFSSAIEKLKAIVESKELGDLVAFNCLWCLKKHTGYYQ
;
A
#
# COMPACT_ATOMS: atom_id res chain seq x y z
N MET A 1 8.51 5.79 18.31
CA MET A 1 7.18 5.80 17.66
C MET A 1 6.86 7.23 17.22
N GLU A 2 7.80 7.88 16.53
CA GLU A 2 7.70 9.30 16.15
C GLU A 2 8.47 9.47 14.84
N ARG A 3 7.73 9.62 13.74
CA ARG A 3 8.14 10.24 12.45
C ARG A 3 6.99 10.08 11.45
N LEU A 4 5.81 10.56 11.83
CA LEU A 4 4.79 10.89 10.84
C LEU A 4 4.97 12.38 10.52
N VAL A 5 5.35 12.65 9.28
CA VAL A 5 5.45 14.01 8.74
C VAL A 5 4.09 14.68 8.90
N LYS A 6 4.06 15.90 9.44
CA LYS A 6 2.82 16.65 9.73
C LYS A 6 2.01 16.85 8.46
N ILE A 7 0.87 16.17 8.35
CA ILE A 7 -0.22 16.57 7.45
C ILE A 7 -1.01 17.63 8.23
N ASN A 8 -0.99 18.87 7.77
CA ASN A 8 -1.59 20.02 8.47
C ASN A 8 -3.12 20.10 8.21
N ARG A 9 -3.82 18.97 8.38
CA ARG A 9 -5.28 18.82 8.23
C ARG A 9 -5.82 17.84 9.27
N ASN A 10 -7.04 18.08 9.76
CA ASN A 10 -7.73 17.19 10.72
C ASN A 10 -8.20 15.86 10.10
N LEU A 11 -8.22 15.76 8.77
CA LEU A 11 -8.69 14.59 8.01
C LEU A 11 -7.74 14.33 6.85
N ILE A 12 -7.27 13.08 6.73
CA ILE A 12 -6.39 12.61 5.65
C ILE A 12 -7.24 11.86 4.63
N LYS A 13 -7.25 12.35 3.39
CA LYS A 13 -8.00 11.77 2.29
C LYS A 13 -7.19 10.69 1.57
N PHE A 14 -7.72 9.48 1.54
CA PHE A 14 -7.11 8.33 0.88
C PHE A 14 -7.87 7.95 -0.39
N ALA A 15 -7.10 7.52 -1.39
CA ALA A 15 -7.63 6.77 -2.53
C ALA A 15 -6.95 5.40 -2.67
N VAL A 16 -7.68 4.42 -3.21
CA VAL A 16 -7.16 3.05 -3.42
C VAL A 16 -7.32 2.62 -4.88
N VAL A 17 -6.20 2.32 -5.55
CA VAL A 17 -6.17 1.78 -6.90
C VAL A 17 -5.99 0.26 -6.84
N GLY A 18 -6.96 -0.48 -7.36
CA GLY A 18 -7.00 -1.93 -7.34
C GLY A 18 -7.58 -2.47 -6.03
N LEU A 19 -8.73 -3.14 -6.11
CA LEU A 19 -9.45 -3.60 -4.92
C LEU A 19 -9.15 -5.02 -4.48
N ASN A 20 -8.29 -5.80 -5.14
CA ASN A 20 -8.00 -7.19 -4.71
C ASN A 20 -7.48 -7.24 -3.26
N HIS A 21 -6.20 -6.93 -3.03
CA HIS A 21 -5.70 -6.70 -1.68
C HIS A 21 -6.13 -5.32 -1.15
N GLY A 22 -6.27 -4.33 -2.04
CA GLY A 22 -6.69 -2.97 -1.70
C GLY A 22 -8.04 -2.86 -1.01
N LYS A 23 -8.98 -3.81 -1.17
CA LYS A 23 -10.24 -3.81 -0.40
C LYS A 23 -9.99 -3.80 1.09
N LYS A 24 -9.04 -4.61 1.59
CA LYS A 24 -8.74 -4.65 3.03
C LYS A 24 -8.16 -3.32 3.52
N HIS A 25 -7.35 -2.67 2.69
CA HIS A 25 -6.82 -1.33 2.98
C HIS A 25 -7.94 -0.29 3.03
N ALA A 26 -8.83 -0.28 2.02
CA ALA A 26 -10.01 0.58 1.98
C ALA A 26 -10.90 0.40 3.23
N GLU A 27 -11.22 -0.85 3.59
CA GLU A 27 -11.99 -1.17 4.81
C GLU A 27 -11.29 -0.74 6.10
N SER A 28 -9.95 -0.78 6.13
CA SER A 28 -9.18 -0.33 7.29
C SER A 28 -9.18 1.19 7.40
N ILE A 29 -9.00 1.90 6.28
CA ILE A 29 -9.06 3.37 6.23
C ILE A 29 -10.39 3.88 6.79
N MET A 30 -11.52 3.30 6.38
CA MET A 30 -12.85 3.69 6.83
C MET A 30 -13.08 3.53 8.35
N LYS A 31 -12.20 2.80 9.05
CA LYS A 31 -12.27 2.57 10.50
C LYS A 31 -11.31 3.45 11.30
N ILE A 32 -10.34 4.11 10.65
CA ILE A 32 -9.32 4.90 11.32
C ILE A 32 -9.83 6.33 11.49
N LYS A 33 -9.93 6.80 12.73
CA LYS A 33 -10.28 8.19 13.03
C LYS A 33 -9.24 9.13 12.41
N GLY A 34 -9.71 10.18 11.73
CA GLY A 34 -8.85 11.14 11.03
C GLY A 34 -8.44 10.69 9.63
N CYS A 35 -8.97 9.58 9.12
CA CYS A 35 -8.82 9.15 7.74
C CYS A 35 -10.18 9.08 7.05
N GLU A 36 -10.20 9.39 5.75
CA GLU A 36 -11.38 9.28 4.89
C GLU A 36 -10.99 8.53 3.61
N LEU A 37 -11.80 7.55 3.21
CA LEU A 37 -11.67 6.93 1.89
C LEU A 37 -12.55 7.71 0.91
N ILE A 38 -11.94 8.56 0.09
CA ILE A 38 -12.69 9.43 -0.82
C ILE A 38 -13.04 8.76 -2.14
N ALA A 39 -12.17 7.86 -2.63
CA ALA A 39 -12.38 7.22 -3.92
C ALA A 39 -11.59 5.90 -4.08
N THR A 40 -12.07 5.05 -4.98
CA THR A 40 -11.38 3.85 -5.43
C THR A 40 -11.25 3.81 -6.93
N CYS A 41 -10.30 3.02 -7.45
CA CYS A 41 -10.17 2.77 -8.89
C CYS A 41 -10.10 1.27 -9.17
N THR A 42 -11.03 0.77 -9.98
CA THR A 42 -11.00 -0.60 -10.52
C THR A 42 -11.52 -0.62 -11.94
N ARG A 43 -11.09 -1.61 -12.74
CA ARG A 43 -11.53 -1.76 -14.14
C ARG A 43 -13.04 -1.89 -14.32
N THR A 44 -13.81 -2.24 -13.28
CA THR A 44 -15.24 -2.51 -13.40
C THR A 44 -16.00 -1.73 -12.33
N GLN A 45 -16.84 -0.79 -12.77
CA GLN A 45 -17.60 0.10 -11.87
C GLN A 45 -18.42 -0.66 -10.83
N VAL A 46 -19.17 -1.66 -11.30
CA VAL A 46 -20.02 -2.54 -10.46
C VAL A 46 -19.20 -3.28 -9.41
N LEU A 47 -17.96 -3.68 -9.73
CA LEU A 47 -17.08 -4.36 -8.80
C LEU A 47 -16.63 -3.43 -7.66
N GLY A 48 -16.43 -2.14 -7.93
CA GLY A 48 -16.17 -1.13 -6.89
C GLY A 48 -17.35 -1.03 -5.91
N GLN A 49 -18.54 -0.76 -6.46
CA GLN A 49 -19.78 -0.60 -5.68
C GLN A 49 -20.11 -1.84 -4.85
N ASN A 50 -20.09 -3.02 -5.45
CA ASN A 50 -20.41 -4.27 -4.74
C ASN A 50 -19.43 -4.58 -3.61
N ARG A 51 -18.20 -4.06 -3.67
CA ARG A 51 -17.16 -4.39 -2.69
C ARG A 51 -17.07 -3.40 -1.55
N LEU A 52 -17.44 -2.14 -1.76
CA LEU A 52 -17.24 -1.03 -0.81
C LEU A 52 -18.45 -0.09 -0.65
N GLY A 53 -19.59 -0.39 -1.30
CA GLY A 53 -20.81 0.42 -1.20
C GLY A 53 -20.73 1.72 -2.01
N ASN A 54 -21.23 2.81 -1.42
CA ASN A 54 -21.39 4.12 -2.09
C ASN A 54 -20.11 4.95 -2.20
N ILE A 55 -18.93 4.33 -2.15
CA ILE A 55 -17.66 5.03 -2.38
C ILE A 55 -17.52 5.35 -3.87
N ASN A 56 -17.08 6.56 -4.19
CA ASN A 56 -16.84 6.95 -5.58
C ASN A 56 -15.83 5.99 -6.22
N ASN A 57 -16.21 5.34 -7.32
CA ASN A 57 -15.33 4.43 -8.04
C ASN A 57 -15.03 4.98 -9.43
N TYR A 58 -13.74 5.01 -9.76
CA TYR A 58 -13.22 5.33 -11.06
C TYR A 58 -12.83 4.06 -11.80
N THR A 59 -12.92 4.11 -13.14
CA THR A 59 -12.38 3.05 -14.02
C THR A 59 -11.02 3.42 -14.61
N SER A 60 -10.62 4.68 -14.49
CA SER A 60 -9.34 5.22 -14.90
C SER A 60 -8.60 5.84 -13.71
N TYR A 61 -7.37 5.41 -13.46
CA TYR A 61 -6.52 6.04 -12.45
C TYR A 61 -6.09 7.45 -12.87
N ASP A 62 -6.09 7.77 -14.16
CA ASP A 62 -5.80 9.13 -14.66
C ASP A 62 -6.89 10.11 -14.24
N GLU A 63 -8.16 9.68 -14.36
CA GLU A 63 -9.30 10.48 -13.92
C GLU A 63 -9.32 10.62 -12.40
N LEU A 64 -9.09 9.52 -11.67
CA LEU A 64 -9.00 9.53 -10.21
C LEU A 64 -7.94 10.56 -9.73
N ILE A 65 -6.72 10.48 -10.27
CA ILE A 65 -5.59 11.35 -9.84
C ILE A 65 -5.84 12.81 -10.21
N ARG A 66 -6.57 13.08 -11.30
CA ARG A 66 -6.87 14.43 -11.77
C ARG A 66 -8.04 15.08 -11.03
N CYS A 67 -9.10 14.32 -10.75
CA CYS A 67 -10.36 14.87 -10.26
C CYS A 67 -10.42 14.96 -8.73
N GLU A 68 -9.62 14.16 -8.02
CA GLU A 68 -9.69 14.06 -6.56
C GLU A 68 -8.49 14.74 -5.87
N GLU A 69 -8.74 15.43 -4.77
CA GLU A 69 -7.69 15.92 -3.87
C GLU A 69 -7.23 14.81 -2.92
N ILE A 70 -6.22 14.05 -3.33
CA ILE A 70 -5.72 12.87 -2.59
C ILE A 70 -4.51 13.26 -1.74
N ASP A 71 -4.57 13.05 -0.43
CA ASP A 71 -3.42 13.21 0.47
C ASP A 71 -2.51 11.97 0.42
N ALA A 72 -3.11 10.77 0.38
CA ALA A 72 -2.39 9.49 0.35
C ALA A 72 -3.00 8.48 -0.63
N LEU A 73 -2.16 7.84 -1.45
CA LEU A 73 -2.59 6.87 -2.46
C LEU A 73 -2.10 5.46 -2.12
N ILE A 74 -3.00 4.48 -2.18
CA ILE A 74 -2.65 3.06 -2.08
C ILE A 74 -2.72 2.43 -3.48
N ILE A 75 -1.60 1.93 -3.97
CA ILE A 75 -1.50 1.22 -5.25
C ILE A 75 -1.45 -0.29 -4.95
N SER A 76 -2.57 -0.97 -5.19
CA SER A 76 -2.77 -2.41 -5.07
C SER A 76 -3.24 -3.05 -6.40
N SER A 77 -2.94 -2.41 -7.52
CA SER A 77 -3.10 -2.98 -8.86
C SER A 77 -2.07 -4.08 -9.14
N PRO A 78 -2.26 -4.90 -10.20
CA PRO A 78 -1.19 -5.74 -10.73
C PRO A 78 0.10 -4.94 -10.97
N HIS A 79 1.25 -5.56 -10.67
CA HIS A 79 2.56 -4.91 -10.58
C HIS A 79 3.02 -4.22 -11.88
N HIS A 80 2.54 -4.67 -13.05
CA HIS A 80 2.87 -4.06 -14.34
C HIS A 80 2.27 -2.65 -14.52
N TYR A 81 1.26 -2.27 -13.73
CA TYR A 81 0.71 -0.92 -13.74
C TYR A 81 1.38 0.01 -12.72
N THR A 82 2.14 -0.53 -11.76
CA THR A 82 2.65 0.25 -10.61
C THR A 82 3.48 1.45 -11.06
N LEU A 83 4.42 1.26 -11.99
CA LEU A 83 5.30 2.35 -12.45
C LEU A 83 4.51 3.48 -13.12
N ASP A 84 3.54 3.15 -13.97
CA ASP A 84 2.75 4.16 -14.67
C ASP A 84 1.86 4.96 -13.70
N ILE A 85 1.16 4.27 -12.80
CA ILE A 85 0.34 4.92 -11.77
C ILE A 85 1.23 5.80 -10.88
N PHE A 86 2.40 5.30 -10.47
CA PHE A 86 3.33 6.05 -9.63
C PHE A 86 3.83 7.33 -10.33
N LYS A 87 4.23 7.25 -11.59
CA LYS A 87 4.69 8.40 -12.40
C LYS A 87 3.66 9.52 -12.45
N LYS A 88 2.38 9.17 -12.56
CA LYS A 88 1.29 10.14 -12.64
C LYS A 88 0.92 10.69 -11.26
N ALA A 89 0.91 9.83 -10.24
CA ALA A 89 0.57 10.22 -8.88
C ALA A 89 1.65 11.08 -8.19
N CYS A 90 2.94 10.78 -8.41
CA CYS A 90 4.03 11.35 -7.62
C CYS A 90 4.20 12.87 -7.76
N VAL A 91 3.62 13.47 -8.81
CA VAL A 91 3.66 14.91 -9.05
C VAL A 91 2.87 15.64 -7.94
N ASN A 92 1.66 15.18 -7.64
CA ASN A 92 0.72 15.87 -6.76
C ASN A 92 0.51 15.17 -5.41
N ILE A 93 0.81 13.86 -5.32
CA ILE A 93 0.55 13.05 -4.13
C ILE A 93 1.87 12.73 -3.44
N LYS A 94 2.00 13.12 -2.17
CA LYS A 94 3.26 13.00 -1.41
C LYS A 94 3.38 11.73 -0.57
N TYR A 95 2.28 11.02 -0.33
CA TYR A 95 2.28 9.76 0.43
C TYR A 95 1.73 8.65 -0.44
N ILE A 96 2.57 7.67 -0.77
CA ILE A 96 2.19 6.56 -1.64
C ILE A 96 2.53 5.24 -0.98
N PHE A 97 1.55 4.37 -0.83
CA PHE A 97 1.73 2.98 -0.43
C PHE A 97 1.73 2.08 -1.67
N LEU A 98 2.72 1.20 -1.77
CA LEU A 98 2.86 0.23 -2.85
C LEU A 98 2.69 -1.18 -2.29
N GLU A 99 1.69 -1.92 -2.79
CA GLU A 99 1.60 -3.34 -2.50
C GLU A 99 2.78 -4.13 -3.09
N LYS A 100 3.09 -5.26 -2.46
CA LYS A 100 4.16 -6.16 -2.90
C LYS A 100 3.61 -7.23 -3.85
N PRO A 101 4.36 -7.62 -4.91
CA PRO A 101 5.63 -7.04 -5.35
C PRO A 101 5.46 -5.67 -6.02
N VAL A 102 6.44 -4.77 -5.83
CA VAL A 102 6.39 -3.40 -6.38
C VAL A 102 6.42 -3.42 -7.90
N SER A 103 7.41 -4.13 -8.48
CA SER A 103 7.51 -4.43 -9.92
C SER A 103 8.20 -5.79 -10.11
N ASN A 104 8.20 -6.29 -11.34
CA ASN A 104 8.93 -7.48 -11.77
C ASN A 104 10.40 -7.19 -12.13
N THR A 105 10.75 -5.93 -12.36
CA THR A 105 12.11 -5.55 -12.78
C THR A 105 12.75 -4.60 -11.80
N VAL A 106 14.07 -4.76 -11.61
CA VAL A 106 14.88 -3.83 -10.81
C VAL A 106 14.85 -2.43 -11.42
N LYS A 107 14.90 -2.34 -12.76
CA LYS A 107 14.83 -1.08 -13.51
C LYS A 107 13.61 -0.23 -13.16
N ASP A 108 12.42 -0.84 -13.07
CA ASP A 108 11.21 -0.11 -12.71
C ASP A 108 11.24 0.37 -11.26
N ILE A 109 11.82 -0.43 -10.36
CA ILE A 109 11.97 -0.06 -8.94
C ILE A 109 12.95 1.11 -8.80
N GLU A 110 14.05 1.10 -9.56
CA GLU A 110 15.02 2.20 -9.61
C GLU A 110 14.38 3.50 -10.14
N GLU A 111 13.53 3.39 -11.17
CA GLU A 111 12.80 4.53 -11.69
C GLU A 111 11.77 5.06 -10.67
N ILE A 112 11.03 4.19 -9.98
CA ILE A 112 10.13 4.60 -8.87
C ILE A 112 10.92 5.33 -7.80
N LYS A 113 12.09 4.81 -7.39
CA LYS A 113 12.95 5.45 -6.40
C LYS A 113 13.40 6.84 -6.85
N LYS A 114 13.90 6.96 -8.09
CA LYS A 114 14.32 8.24 -8.67
C LYS A 114 13.17 9.26 -8.70
N LEU A 115 11.97 8.84 -9.05
CA LEU A 115 10.78 9.69 -9.05
C LEU A 115 10.36 10.08 -7.63
N ALA A 116 10.42 9.15 -6.69
CA ALA A 116 10.14 9.41 -5.28
C ALA A 116 11.09 10.48 -4.72
N ASP A 117 12.38 10.36 -5.00
CA ASP A 117 13.39 11.34 -4.60
C ASP A 117 13.16 12.70 -5.28
N LYS A 118 12.94 12.71 -6.60
CA LYS A 118 12.70 13.93 -7.40
C LYS A 118 11.50 14.73 -6.90
N TYR A 119 10.39 14.06 -6.60
CA TYR A 119 9.15 14.71 -6.18
C TYR A 119 8.92 14.73 -4.67
N ASN A 120 9.92 14.28 -3.88
CA ASN A 120 9.88 14.15 -2.43
C ASN A 120 8.65 13.36 -1.94
N VAL A 121 8.36 12.25 -2.60
CA VAL A 121 7.28 11.33 -2.22
C VAL A 121 7.77 10.38 -1.14
N LYS A 122 6.99 10.24 -0.06
CA LYS A 122 7.18 9.23 0.96
C LYS A 122 6.50 7.94 0.51
N VAL A 123 7.32 6.92 0.26
CA VAL A 123 6.85 5.62 -0.20
C VAL A 123 6.88 4.61 0.93
N LEU A 124 5.76 3.90 1.14
CA LEU A 124 5.67 2.77 2.05
C LEU A 124 5.38 1.49 1.25
N ILE A 125 6.17 0.44 1.47
CA ILE A 125 5.96 -0.86 0.83
C ILE A 125 5.12 -1.75 1.75
N GLY A 126 4.18 -2.50 1.18
CA GLY A 126 3.20 -3.35 1.87
C GLY A 126 3.73 -4.59 2.60
N HIS A 127 4.81 -4.44 3.39
CA HIS A 127 5.36 -5.45 4.29
C HIS A 127 4.53 -5.60 5.58
N HIS A 128 3.20 -5.74 5.46
CA HIS A 128 2.26 -5.78 6.59
C HIS A 128 2.59 -6.85 7.65
N ARG A 129 3.26 -7.94 7.26
CA ARG A 129 3.66 -9.00 8.20
C ARG A 129 4.69 -8.60 9.24
N ARG A 130 5.43 -7.50 9.01
CA ARG A 130 6.32 -6.91 10.03
C ARG A 130 5.57 -6.48 11.29
N PHE A 131 4.25 -6.28 11.18
CA PHE A 131 3.35 -5.89 12.26
C PHE A 131 2.47 -7.04 12.74
N SER A 132 2.84 -8.29 12.44
CA SER A 132 2.14 -9.43 13.03
C SER A 132 2.58 -9.62 14.48
N SER A 133 1.65 -10.03 15.34
CA SER A 133 1.92 -10.28 16.75
C SER A 133 3.07 -11.27 16.99
N ALA A 134 3.27 -12.23 16.08
CA ALA A 134 4.40 -13.16 16.14
C ALA A 134 5.75 -12.46 15.93
N ILE A 135 5.84 -11.53 14.97
CA ILE A 135 7.06 -10.76 14.71
C ILE A 135 7.31 -9.73 15.81
N GLU A 136 6.27 -9.10 16.34
CA GLU A 136 6.40 -8.17 17.48
C GLU A 136 6.93 -8.89 18.73
N LYS A 137 6.39 -10.07 19.04
CA LYS A 137 6.88 -10.91 20.14
C LYS A 137 8.31 -11.37 19.92
N LEU A 138 8.63 -11.86 18.72
CA LEU A 138 9.98 -12.28 18.37
C LEU A 138 10.97 -11.11 18.57
N LYS A 139 10.60 -9.91 18.12
CA LYS A 139 11.40 -8.71 18.32
C LYS A 139 11.62 -8.42 19.81
N ALA A 140 10.58 -8.48 20.62
CA ALA A 140 10.69 -8.26 22.07
C ALA A 140 11.64 -9.26 22.75
N ILE A 141 11.57 -10.54 22.38
CA ILE A 141 12.46 -11.61 22.90
C ILE A 141 13.93 -11.34 22.51
N VAL A 142 14.17 -10.93 21.27
CA VAL A 142 15.53 -10.60 20.80
C VAL A 142 16.07 -9.35 21.52
N GLU A 143 15.23 -8.34 21.71
CA GLU A 143 15.60 -7.09 22.40
C GLU A 143 15.79 -7.28 23.91
N SER A 144 15.08 -8.22 24.56
CA SER A 144 15.24 -8.52 25.99
C SER A 144 16.57 -9.18 26.32
N LYS A 145 17.27 -9.73 25.32
CA LYS A 145 18.50 -10.52 25.47
C LYS A 145 18.35 -11.75 26.36
N GLU A 146 17.13 -12.22 26.61
CA GLU A 146 16.87 -13.42 27.43
C GLU A 146 17.44 -14.71 26.80
N LEU A 147 17.64 -14.71 25.48
CA LEU A 147 18.29 -15.79 24.74
C LEU A 147 19.83 -15.66 24.66
N GLY A 148 20.40 -14.64 25.30
CA GLY A 148 21.81 -14.27 25.11
C GLY A 148 22.06 -13.59 23.76
N ASP A 149 23.28 -13.73 23.24
CA ASP A 149 23.63 -13.21 21.92
C ASP A 149 23.05 -14.08 20.81
N LEU A 150 22.38 -13.45 19.84
CA LEU A 150 21.78 -14.15 18.71
C LEU A 150 22.87 -14.75 17.81
N VAL A 151 22.95 -16.08 17.78
CA VAL A 151 23.92 -16.80 16.93
C VAL A 151 23.33 -17.15 15.56
N ALA A 152 22.08 -17.62 15.52
CA ALA A 152 21.43 -18.06 14.29
C ALA A 152 19.90 -17.89 14.36
N PHE A 153 19.28 -17.72 13.19
CA PHE A 153 17.83 -17.66 13.02
C PHE A 153 17.42 -18.47 11.80
N ASN A 154 16.37 -19.28 11.94
CA ASN A 154 15.79 -20.05 10.85
C ASN A 154 14.30 -19.74 10.71
N CYS A 155 13.85 -19.52 9.47
CA CYS A 155 12.46 -19.23 9.16
C CYS A 155 12.05 -19.98 7.89
N LEU A 156 11.05 -20.85 8.02
CA LEU A 156 10.44 -21.53 6.88
C LEU A 156 9.07 -20.92 6.57
N TRP A 157 8.86 -20.62 5.30
CA TRP A 157 7.58 -20.17 4.78
C TRP A 157 7.03 -21.18 3.78
N CYS A 158 6.18 -22.10 4.27
CA CYS A 158 5.59 -23.16 3.46
C CYS A 158 4.12 -22.82 3.15
N LEU A 159 3.81 -22.61 1.88
CA LEU A 159 2.42 -22.43 1.40
C LEU A 159 2.14 -23.35 0.22
N LYS A 160 1.05 -24.11 0.32
CA LYS A 160 0.45 -24.74 -0.86
C LYS A 160 -0.50 -23.73 -1.51
N LYS A 161 -0.17 -23.27 -2.71
CA LYS A 161 -1.12 -22.51 -3.52
C LYS A 161 -2.20 -23.46 -4.05
N HIS A 162 -3.40 -22.93 -4.26
CA HIS A 162 -4.46 -23.68 -4.94
C HIS A 162 -3.98 -24.11 -6.35
N THR A 163 -4.41 -25.28 -6.81
CA THR A 163 -3.94 -25.88 -8.06
C THR A 163 -4.16 -24.98 -9.29
N GLY A 164 -5.28 -24.26 -9.32
CA GLY A 164 -5.59 -23.30 -10.39
C GLY A 164 -4.91 -21.92 -10.28
N TYR A 165 -3.91 -21.73 -9.41
CA TYR A 165 -3.31 -20.40 -9.21
C TYR A 165 -2.48 -19.90 -10.41
N TYR A 166 -1.89 -20.81 -11.17
CA TYR A 166 -1.02 -20.51 -12.32
C TYR A 166 -1.69 -20.76 -13.67
N GLN A 167 -2.97 -21.10 -13.66
CA GLN A 167 -3.81 -21.22 -14.86
C GLN A 167 -4.41 -19.84 -15.16
#